data_AF-A0A434SLL8-F1
#
_entry.id   AF-A0A434SLL8-F1
#
_cell.length_a   1.000
_cell.length_b   1.000
_cell.length_c   1.000
_cell.angle_alpha   90.00
_cell.angle_beta   90.00
_cell.angle_gamma   90.00
#
_symmetry.space_group_name_H-M   'P 1'
#
loop_
_entity.id
_entity.type
_entity.pdbx_description
1 polymer ?
#
loop_
_entity_poly.entity_id
_entity_poly.type
_entity_poly.pdbx_seq_one_letter_code
_entity_poly.pdbx_strand_id
1 'polypeptide(L)'
;MSKLPDEILNGDSASQSPIMAGIQKIKLSLFDSSLAKQGSAKRLVVASDMIEHTTLYSQYRSGLDYQKYLNSAADRTYGTSLDGVGVTILYIDRAKKPFQSLDHAEFWTQWVQSHHGEFEKLVGLEGLN
;
A
#
# COMPACT_ATOMS: atom_id res chain seq x y z
N MET A 1 -22.22 22.97 10.74
CA MET A 1 -21.09 22.72 9.82
C MET A 1 -19.91 22.26 10.66
N SER A 2 -19.73 20.95 10.81
CA SER A 2 -18.51 20.41 11.41
C SER A 2 -17.36 20.67 10.44
N LYS A 3 -16.24 21.17 10.97
CA LYS A 3 -15.04 21.38 10.17
C LYS A 3 -14.43 20.01 9.92
N LEU A 4 -14.42 19.57 8.66
CA LEU A 4 -13.67 18.42 8.14
C LEU A 4 -12.35 18.09 8.88
N PRO A 5 -11.48 19.06 9.26
CA PRO A 5 -10.28 18.76 10.04
C PRO A 5 -10.51 18.10 11.41
N ASP A 6 -11.59 18.42 12.13
CA ASP A 6 -11.85 17.85 13.46
C ASP A 6 -12.31 16.39 13.38
N GLU A 7 -12.95 15.98 12.27
CA GLU A 7 -13.35 14.60 12.02
C GLU A 7 -12.15 13.74 11.57
N ILE A 8 -11.17 14.32 10.86
CA ILE A 8 -9.92 13.63 10.51
C ILE A 8 -9.08 13.33 11.76
N LEU A 9 -9.04 14.27 12.71
CA LEU A 9 -8.32 14.09 13.98
C LEU A 9 -8.97 13.08 14.93
N ASN A 10 -10.28 12.87 14.81
CA ASN A 10 -11.06 11.94 15.63
C ASN A 10 -11.39 10.61 14.91
N GLY A 11 -10.75 10.32 13.79
CA GLY A 11 -10.79 8.99 13.22
C GLY A 11 -10.15 8.02 14.21
N ASP A 12 -10.95 7.13 14.82
CA ASP A 12 -10.45 6.05 15.67
C ASP A 12 -9.25 5.42 14.98
N SER A 13 -8.12 5.34 15.69
CA SER A 13 -6.92 4.68 15.16
C SER A 13 -7.30 3.27 14.74
N ALA A 14 -7.39 3.03 13.44
CA ALA A 14 -7.72 1.73 12.92
C ALA A 14 -6.70 0.74 13.47
N SER A 15 -7.17 -0.25 14.23
CA SER A 15 -6.30 -1.24 14.87
C SER A 15 -5.62 -2.16 13.86
N GLN A 16 -5.98 -2.07 12.58
CA GLN A 16 -5.45 -2.84 11.46
C GLN A 16 -5.29 -1.94 10.23
N SER A 17 -4.33 -2.29 9.37
CA SER A 17 -4.02 -1.58 8.13
C SER A 17 -3.79 -2.60 7.01
N PRO A 18 -4.87 -3.15 6.41
CA PRO A 18 -4.79 -4.19 5.38
C PRO A 18 -4.54 -3.59 3.99
N ILE A 19 -3.39 -2.96 3.79
CA ILE A 19 -3.05 -2.22 2.56
C ILE A 19 -2.99 -3.16 1.37
N MET A 20 -2.32 -4.32 1.51
CA MET A 20 -2.21 -5.32 0.45
C MET A 20 -3.58 -5.83 -0.01
N ALA A 21 -4.47 -6.14 0.94
CA ALA A 21 -5.83 -6.56 0.64
C ALA A 21 -6.65 -5.43 -0.03
N GLY A 22 -6.42 -4.18 0.35
CA GLY A 22 -7.02 -3.01 -0.30
C GLY A 22 -6.61 -2.90 -1.77
N ILE A 23 -5.32 -3.05 -2.06
CA ILE A 23 -4.77 -3.06 -3.42
C ILE A 23 -5.38 -4.21 -4.24
N GLN A 24 -5.39 -5.44 -3.69
CA GLN A 24 -6.00 -6.60 -4.32
C GLN A 24 -7.47 -6.36 -4.66
N LYS A 25 -8.26 -5.82 -3.71
CA LYS A 25 -9.68 -5.53 -3.92
C LYS A 25 -9.86 -4.55 -5.09
N ILE A 26 -9.04 -3.49 -5.17
CA ILE A 26 -9.09 -2.53 -6.28
C ILE A 26 -8.76 -3.21 -7.61
N LYS A 27 -7.70 -4.02 -7.66
CA LYS A 27 -7.31 -4.77 -8.86
C LYS A 27 -8.46 -5.63 -9.38
N LEU A 28 -9.02 -6.48 -8.51
CA LEU A 28 -10.06 -7.44 -8.89
C LEU A 28 -11.40 -6.76 -9.24
N SER A 29 -11.79 -5.73 -8.50
CA SER A 29 -13.10 -5.10 -8.66
C SER A 29 -13.15 -4.01 -9.73
N LEU A 30 -12.02 -3.37 -10.05
CA LEU A 30 -11.98 -2.26 -11.00
C LEU A 30 -11.19 -2.61 -12.25
N PHE A 31 -9.94 -3.05 -12.10
CA PHE A 31 -9.03 -3.21 -13.24
C PHE A 31 -9.27 -4.50 -14.03
N ASP A 32 -9.71 -5.57 -13.34
CA ASP A 32 -10.07 -6.85 -13.98
C ASP A 32 -11.56 -6.99 -14.27
N SER A 33 -12.34 -5.96 -13.91
CA SER A 33 -13.77 -5.95 -14.20
C SER A 33 -14.04 -5.84 -15.70
N SER A 34 -15.19 -6.35 -16.14
CA SER A 34 -15.66 -6.15 -17.52
C SER A 34 -15.91 -4.67 -17.88
N LEU A 35 -16.00 -3.80 -16.86
CA LEU A 35 -16.12 -2.35 -17.01
C LEU A 35 -14.77 -1.68 -17.27
N ALA A 36 -13.66 -2.39 -17.06
CA ALA A 36 -12.34 -1.86 -17.31
C ALA A 36 -12.14 -1.60 -18.81
N LYS A 37 -11.89 -0.32 -19.16
CA LYS A 37 -11.56 0.06 -20.53
C LYS A 37 -10.31 -0.70 -20.99
N GLN A 38 -10.44 -1.54 -22.00
CA GLN A 38 -9.31 -2.27 -22.58
C GLN A 38 -8.32 -1.32 -23.25
N GLY A 39 -7.03 -1.67 -23.22
CA GLY A 39 -5.96 -0.87 -23.82
C GLY A 39 -5.66 0.48 -23.12
N SER A 40 -6.27 0.75 -21.96
CA SER A 40 -5.93 1.93 -21.16
C SER A 40 -4.90 1.60 -20.08
N ALA A 41 -3.87 2.45 -19.96
CA ALA A 41 -2.90 2.35 -18.88
C ALA A 41 -3.60 2.45 -17.52
N LYS A 42 -3.42 1.45 -16.65
CA LYS A 42 -4.00 1.42 -15.31
C LYS A 42 -3.01 2.05 -14.35
N ARG A 43 -3.49 2.97 -13.51
CA ARG A 43 -2.68 3.64 -12.50
C ARG A 43 -3.33 3.51 -11.15
N LEU A 44 -2.56 3.07 -10.17
CA LEU A 44 -2.95 2.99 -8.77
C LEU A 44 -2.11 3.97 -7.97
N VAL A 45 -2.78 4.90 -7.29
CA VAL A 45 -2.14 5.84 -6.38
C VAL A 45 -2.54 5.46 -4.96
N VAL A 46 -1.56 5.12 -4.12
CA VAL A 46 -1.79 4.75 -2.72
C VAL A 46 -1.25 5.86 -1.83
N ALA A 47 -2.13 6.49 -1.04
CA ALA A 47 -1.75 7.50 -0.06
C ALA A 47 -1.88 6.93 1.35
N SER A 48 -0.75 6.70 2.04
CA SER A 48 -0.70 6.04 3.35
C SER A 48 0.69 6.20 3.98
N ASP A 49 0.81 5.91 5.27
CA ASP A 49 2.11 5.62 5.90
C ASP A 49 2.71 4.28 5.47
N MET A 50 1.93 3.51 4.69
CA MET A 50 2.29 2.25 4.09
C MET A 50 2.65 1.15 5.10
N ILE A 51 2.24 1.24 6.36
CA ILE A 51 2.54 0.19 7.35
C ILE A 51 1.47 -0.91 7.27
N GLU A 52 1.83 -2.08 6.74
CA GLU A 52 0.94 -3.24 6.70
C GLU A 52 0.79 -3.83 8.12
N HIS A 53 -0.46 -3.90 8.58
CA HIS A 53 -0.79 -4.46 9.89
C HIS A 53 -2.07 -5.28 9.84
N THR A 54 -1.93 -6.58 9.62
CA THR A 54 -3.01 -7.57 9.66
C THR A 54 -2.70 -8.70 10.63
N THR A 55 -3.64 -9.63 10.78
CA THR A 55 -3.43 -10.90 11.48
C THR A 55 -2.48 -11.83 10.70
N LEU A 56 -2.57 -11.84 9.36
CA LEU A 56 -1.78 -12.73 8.51
C LEU A 56 -0.32 -12.28 8.35
N TYR A 57 -0.07 -10.97 8.36
CA TYR A 57 1.26 -10.40 8.31
C TYR A 57 1.24 -8.99 8.92
N SER A 58 2.34 -8.60 9.56
CA SER A 58 2.46 -7.27 10.14
C SER A 58 3.90 -6.84 10.15
N GLN A 59 4.20 -5.69 9.56
CA GLN A 59 5.55 -5.12 9.60
C GLN A 59 5.97 -4.77 11.03
N TYR A 60 5.03 -4.37 11.91
CA TYR A 60 5.34 -4.20 13.35
C TYR A 60 5.90 -5.45 14.03
N ARG A 61 5.57 -6.66 13.55
CA ARG A 61 6.02 -7.93 14.13
C ARG A 61 7.20 -8.53 13.36
N SER A 62 7.15 -8.44 12.03
CA SER A 62 8.12 -9.11 11.14
C SER A 62 9.30 -8.21 10.74
N GLY A 63 9.16 -6.89 10.91
CA GLY A 63 10.04 -5.90 10.30
C GLY A 63 9.87 -5.82 8.78
N LEU A 64 10.89 -5.31 8.11
CA LEU A 64 10.94 -5.12 6.65
C LEU A 64 11.65 -6.27 5.90
N ASP A 65 11.80 -7.43 6.55
CA ASP A 65 12.37 -8.62 5.92
C ASP A 65 11.38 -9.16 4.87
N TYR A 66 11.72 -8.96 3.59
CA TYR A 66 10.86 -9.35 2.48
C TYR A 66 10.68 -10.86 2.38
N GLN A 67 11.69 -11.65 2.77
CA GLN A 67 11.59 -13.10 2.76
C GLN A 67 10.58 -13.60 3.80
N LYS A 68 10.48 -12.92 4.95
CA LYS A 68 9.41 -13.22 5.94
C LYS A 68 8.03 -12.90 5.39
N TYR A 69 7.88 -11.87 4.56
CA TYR A 69 6.62 -11.60 3.87
C TYR A 69 6.26 -12.73 2.89
N LEU A 70 7.18 -13.11 1.99
CA LEU A 70 6.94 -14.19 1.01
C LEU A 70 6.58 -15.53 1.66
N ASN A 71 7.17 -15.82 2.83
CA ASN A 71 6.89 -17.04 3.59
C ASN A 71 5.60 -16.96 4.44
N SER A 72 4.93 -15.82 4.48
CA SER A 72 3.73 -15.60 5.30
C SER A 72 2.44 -16.09 4.62
N ALA A 73 1.36 -16.22 5.38
CA ALA A 73 0.04 -16.48 4.81
C ALA A 73 -0.51 -15.28 4.00
N ALA A 74 0.01 -14.07 4.24
CA ALA A 74 -0.45 -12.87 3.55
C ALA A 74 -0.10 -12.90 2.06
N ASP A 75 1.09 -13.37 1.67
CA ASP A 75 1.45 -13.45 0.26
C ASP A 75 0.51 -14.37 -0.52
N ARG A 76 0.19 -15.54 0.05
CA ARG A 76 -0.78 -16.47 -0.56
C ARG A 76 -2.22 -15.93 -0.61
N THR A 77 -2.58 -15.02 0.28
CA THR A 77 -3.97 -14.53 0.43
C THR A 77 -4.19 -13.22 -0.33
N TYR A 78 -3.24 -12.29 -0.24
CA TYR A 78 -3.31 -10.94 -0.77
C TYR A 78 -2.40 -10.72 -1.98
N GLY A 79 -1.47 -11.63 -2.23
CA GLY A 79 -0.67 -11.62 -3.43
C GLY A 79 -1.57 -11.66 -4.66
N THR A 80 -1.46 -10.64 -5.49
CA THR A 80 -2.32 -10.44 -6.65
C THR A 80 -1.48 -9.85 -7.75
N SER A 81 -1.57 -10.43 -8.94
CA SER A 81 -0.88 -9.86 -10.11
C SER A 81 -1.34 -8.41 -10.32
N LEU A 82 -0.37 -7.54 -10.56
CA LEU A 82 -0.50 -6.14 -10.90
C LEU A 82 -0.07 -5.89 -12.36
N ASP A 83 -0.14 -6.92 -13.22
CA ASP A 83 0.21 -6.81 -14.64
C ASP A 83 -0.48 -5.59 -15.29
N GLY A 84 0.31 -4.73 -15.92
CA GLY A 84 -0.16 -3.52 -16.61
C GLY A 84 -0.64 -2.39 -15.68
N VAL A 85 -0.34 -2.46 -14.38
CA VAL A 85 -0.66 -1.44 -13.39
C VAL A 85 0.60 -0.67 -12.98
N GLY A 86 0.61 0.63 -13.26
CA GLY A 86 1.56 1.58 -12.69
C GLY A 86 1.16 1.95 -11.26
N VAL A 87 2.06 1.78 -10.30
CA VAL A 87 1.82 2.07 -8.88
C VAL A 87 2.65 3.27 -8.44
N THR A 88 1.97 4.30 -7.97
CA THR A 88 2.56 5.46 -7.30
C THR A 88 2.20 5.42 -5.81
N ILE A 89 3.18 5.61 -4.94
CA ILE A 89 2.97 5.78 -3.49
C ILE A 89 3.11 7.24 -3.12
N LEU A 90 2.10 7.79 -2.45
CA LEU A 90 2.14 9.07 -1.76
C LEU A 90 2.34 8.78 -0.25
N TYR A 91 3.59 8.87 0.17
CA TYR A 91 4.02 8.39 1.48
C TYR A 91 3.76 9.44 2.57
N ILE A 92 2.96 9.07 3.56
CA ILE A 92 2.65 9.91 4.72
C ILE A 92 3.60 9.54 5.83
N ASP A 93 4.44 10.49 6.24
CA ASP A 93 5.36 10.21 7.33
C ASP A 93 4.70 10.34 8.70
N ARG A 94 5.13 9.49 9.63
CA ARG A 94 4.66 9.49 11.02
C ARG A 94 5.68 10.21 11.89
N ALA A 95 5.19 11.00 12.85
CA ALA A 95 6.06 11.66 13.84
C ALA A 95 6.99 10.67 14.57
N LYS A 96 6.51 9.44 14.81
CA LYS A 96 7.33 8.31 15.28
C LYS A 96 7.45 7.27 14.18
N LYS A 97 8.56 7.30 13.44
CA LYS A 97 8.86 6.36 12.37
C LYS A 97 9.25 4.99 12.94
N PRO A 98 8.49 3.91 12.69
CA PRO A 98 8.90 2.57 13.11
C PRO A 98 10.03 2.00 12.23
N PHE A 99 10.21 2.54 11.02
CA PHE A 99 11.20 2.11 10.04
C PHE A 99 11.89 3.31 9.40
N GLN A 100 13.09 3.10 8.84
CA GLN A 100 13.73 4.09 7.98
C GLN A 100 12.95 4.21 6.67
N SER A 101 12.73 5.44 6.19
CA SER A 101 11.87 5.69 5.02
C SER A 101 12.38 5.00 3.75
N LEU A 102 13.71 4.90 3.56
CA LEU A 102 14.30 4.22 2.40
C LEU A 102 14.05 2.71 2.43
N ASP A 103 14.39 2.04 3.53
CA ASP A 103 14.18 0.59 3.67
C ASP A 103 12.70 0.23 3.50
N HIS A 104 11.80 1.08 4.03
CA HIS A 104 10.36 0.85 3.91
C HIS A 104 9.87 1.05 2.46
N ALA A 105 10.40 2.05 1.75
CA ALA A 105 10.15 2.23 0.33
C ALA A 105 10.62 1.01 -0.48
N GLU A 106 11.82 0.50 -0.20
CA GLU A 106 12.38 -0.68 -0.86
C GLU A 106 11.52 -1.92 -0.66
N PHE A 107 10.98 -2.15 0.54
CA PHE A 107 10.04 -3.25 0.78
C PHE A 107 8.84 -3.17 -0.17
N TRP A 108 8.23 -1.98 -0.32
CA TRP A 108 7.05 -1.81 -1.18
C TRP A 108 7.39 -1.83 -2.68
N THR A 109 8.58 -1.36 -3.06
CA THR A 109 9.08 -1.54 -4.43
C THR A 109 9.21 -3.03 -4.75
N GLN A 110 9.82 -3.82 -3.87
CA GLN A 110 9.93 -5.28 -4.04
C GLN A 110 8.55 -5.93 -4.10
N TRP A 111 7.63 -5.52 -3.23
CA TRP A 111 6.25 -6.02 -3.24
C TRP A 111 5.54 -5.78 -4.57
N VAL A 112 5.58 -4.55 -5.09
CA VAL A 112 4.95 -4.24 -6.38
C VAL A 112 5.58 -5.04 -7.52
N GLN A 113 6.91 -5.09 -7.57
CA GLN A 113 7.65 -5.74 -8.66
C GLN A 113 7.50 -7.27 -8.64
N SER A 114 7.52 -7.91 -7.47
CA SER A 114 7.31 -9.38 -7.40
C SER A 114 5.89 -9.78 -7.82
N HIS A 115 4.94 -8.85 -7.75
CA HIS A 115 3.58 -9.00 -8.23
C HIS A 115 3.39 -8.46 -9.66
N HIS A 116 4.48 -8.24 -10.39
CA HIS A 116 4.51 -7.80 -11.80
C HIS A 116 3.92 -6.41 -12.05
N GLY A 117 3.78 -5.59 -11.01
CA GLY A 117 3.41 -4.19 -11.16
C GLY A 117 4.60 -3.32 -11.56
N GLU A 118 4.30 -2.19 -12.19
CA GLU A 118 5.30 -1.16 -12.48
C GLU A 118 5.36 -0.19 -11.30
N PHE A 119 6.44 -0.21 -10.53
CA PHE A 119 6.65 0.79 -9.48
C PHE A 119 7.07 2.12 -10.11
N GLU A 120 6.15 3.08 -10.19
CA GLU A 120 6.40 4.35 -10.89
C GLU A 120 7.23 5.31 -10.03
N LYS A 121 6.80 5.53 -8.78
CA LYS A 121 7.48 6.44 -7.84
C LYS A 121 6.92 6.33 -6.42
N LEU A 122 7.72 6.81 -5.48
CA LEU A 122 7.31 7.17 -4.13
C LEU A 122 7.55 8.67 -3.92
N VAL A 123 6.53 9.36 -3.41
CA VAL A 123 6.58 10.80 -3.13
C VAL A 123 6.23 11.00 -1.66
N GLY A 124 7.15 11.51 -0.86
CA GLY A 124 6.86 11.96 0.51
C GLY A 124 5.91 13.16 0.47
N LEU A 125 4.84 13.13 1.28
CA LEU A 125 3.87 14.23 1.37
C LEU A 125 4.27 15.31 2.39
N GLU A 126 5.30 15.06 3.19
CA GLU A 126 5.90 16.06 4.06
C GLU A 126 6.68 17.10 3.26
N GLY A 127 6.36 18.40 3.44
CA GLY A 127 7.05 19.48 2.74
C GLY A 127 6.56 19.79 1.32
N LEU A 128 5.42 19.25 0.88
CA LEU A 128 4.68 19.78 -0.28
C LEU A 128 4.00 21.10 0.09
N ASN A 129 4.80 22.15 0.26
CA ASN A 129 4.37 23.55 0.38
C ASN A 129 5.00 24.36 -0.75
#